data_AF-A0A7Y2NU58-F1
#
_entry.id   AF-A0A7Y2NU58-F1
#
_cell.length_a   1.000
_cell.length_b   1.000
_cell.length_c   1.000
_cell.angle_alpha   90.00
_cell.angle_beta   90.00
_cell.angle_gamma   90.00
#
_symmetry.space_group_name_H-M   'P 1'
#
loop_
_entity.id
_entity.type
_entity.pdbx_description
1 polymer ?
#
loop_
_entity_poly.entity_id
_entity_poly.type
_entity_poly.pdbx_seq_one_letter_code
_entity_poly.pdbx_strand_id
1 'polypeptide(L)'
;MFDYQTGSLPDPELRSETVDTAERPVRGAMLRGWKRRCPRCGQGPMMKSYLKVRDACPVCDQELDAHHRADDGPAYLTILIVGHLMA
;
A
#
# COMPACT_ATOMS: atom_id res chain seq x y z
N MET A 1 45.35 18.14 -32.15
CA MET A 1 44.87 16.76 -31.90
C MET A 1 44.03 16.78 -30.63
N PHE A 2 42.74 17.08 -30.76
CA PHE A 2 41.63 16.33 -30.15
C PHE A 2 40.34 17.09 -30.48
N ASP A 3 39.61 16.52 -31.44
CA ASP A 3 38.37 16.99 -32.02
C ASP A 3 37.25 16.92 -30.97
N TYR A 4 36.74 18.08 -30.54
CA TYR A 4 35.47 18.16 -29.80
C TYR A 4 34.31 18.17 -30.79
N GLN A 5 34.13 17.04 -31.50
CA GLN A 5 32.86 16.68 -32.11
C GLN A 5 32.08 15.84 -31.09
N THR A 6 31.18 16.48 -30.36
CA THR A 6 30.02 15.81 -29.77
C THR A 6 28.79 16.59 -30.20
N GLY A 7 28.05 15.99 -31.14
CA GLY A 7 26.87 16.58 -31.74
C GLY A 7 25.69 16.78 -30.79
N SER A 8 24.74 17.57 -31.29
CA SER A 8 23.30 17.45 -31.09
C SER A 8 22.76 17.22 -29.66
N LEU A 9 22.35 18.34 -29.05
CA LEU A 9 21.22 18.63 -28.13
C LEU A 9 20.17 17.50 -27.95
N PRO A 10 19.55 17.32 -26.76
CA PRO A 10 18.56 18.29 -26.27
C PRO A 10 18.50 18.53 -24.74
N ASP A 11 17.62 19.46 -24.40
CA ASP A 11 17.31 20.16 -23.15
C ASP A 11 17.42 19.44 -21.80
N PRO A 12 17.52 20.21 -20.69
CA PRO A 12 17.31 19.74 -19.31
C PRO A 12 15.84 19.36 -19.05
N GLU A 13 15.24 18.54 -19.93
CA GLU A 13 14.12 17.66 -19.58
C GLU A 13 14.64 16.60 -18.61
N LEU A 14 14.88 17.07 -17.38
CA LEU A 14 14.58 16.33 -16.18
C LEU A 14 13.27 15.60 -16.47
N ARG A 15 13.36 14.28 -16.68
CA ARG A 15 12.21 13.36 -16.66
C ARG A 15 11.53 13.55 -15.30
N SER A 16 10.72 14.59 -15.21
CA SER A 16 9.50 14.59 -14.45
C SER A 16 8.68 13.48 -15.10
N GLU A 17 8.98 12.24 -14.74
CA GLU A 17 7.94 11.23 -14.64
C GLU A 17 6.90 11.88 -13.73
N THR A 18 5.94 12.54 -14.35
CA THR A 18 4.68 12.87 -13.72
C THR A 18 4.15 11.52 -13.32
N VAL A 19 4.42 11.14 -12.07
CA VAL A 19 3.76 10.03 -11.41
C VAL A 19 2.30 10.45 -11.42
N ASP A 20 1.62 10.05 -12.49
CA ASP A 20 0.18 10.18 -12.64
C ASP A 20 -0.37 9.48 -11.42
N THR A 21 -0.69 10.29 -10.41
CA THR A 21 -1.30 9.83 -9.18
C THR A 21 -2.75 9.61 -9.54
N ALA A 22 -2.99 8.65 -10.43
CA ALA A 22 -4.30 8.09 -10.68
C ALA A 22 -4.86 7.78 -9.30
N GLU A 23 -5.91 8.53 -8.95
CA GLU A 23 -6.43 8.66 -7.60
C GLU A 23 -6.81 7.27 -7.12
N ARG A 24 -5.87 6.59 -6.43
CA ARG A 24 -6.09 5.23 -5.95
C ARG A 24 -7.32 5.33 -5.06
N PRO A 25 -8.37 4.50 -5.23
CA PRO A 25 -9.61 4.64 -4.46
C PRO A 25 -9.33 4.31 -3.00
N VAL A 26 -8.85 5.30 -2.24
CA VAL A 26 -8.31 5.17 -0.89
C VAL A 26 -9.40 4.68 0.04
N ARG A 27 -10.61 5.21 -0.15
CA ARG A 27 -11.82 4.76 0.56
C ARG A 27 -12.09 3.27 0.33
N GLY A 28 -11.98 2.80 -0.90
CA GLY A 28 -12.18 1.39 -1.23
C GLY A 28 -11.12 0.50 -0.60
N ALA A 29 -9.85 0.91 -0.65
CA ALA A 29 -8.74 0.20 -0.02
C ALA A 29 -8.89 0.16 1.51
N MET A 30 -9.21 1.30 2.13
CA MET A 30 -9.47 1.43 3.57
C MET A 30 -10.63 0.55 4.03
N LEU A 31 -11.76 0.57 3.31
CA LEU A 31 -12.92 -0.26 3.64
C LEU A 31 -12.62 -1.76 3.50
N ARG A 32 -11.85 -2.16 2.48
CA ARG A 32 -11.43 -3.56 2.31
C ARG A 32 -10.48 -3.99 3.43
N GLY A 33 -9.54 -3.12 3.83
CA GLY A 33 -8.64 -3.34 4.97
C GLY A 33 -9.41 -3.46 6.30
N TRP A 34 -10.35 -2.54 6.56
CA TRP A 34 -11.21 -2.57 7.75
C TRP A 34 -12.04 -3.86 7.83
N LYS A 35 -12.56 -4.32 6.68
CA LYS A 35 -13.32 -5.59 6.58
C LYS A 35 -12.41 -6.83 6.56
N ARG A 36 -11.09 -6.68 6.65
CA ARG A 36 -10.09 -7.78 6.57
C ARG A 36 -10.22 -8.61 5.28
N ARG A 37 -10.56 -7.96 4.16
CA ARG A 37 -10.78 -8.61 2.86
C ARG A 37 -9.64 -8.32 1.90
N CYS A 38 -9.47 -9.22 0.93
CA CYS A 38 -8.46 -9.13 -0.12
C CYS A 38 -8.54 -7.77 -0.85
N PRO A 39 -7.42 -7.05 -1.00
CA PRO A 39 -7.39 -5.75 -1.67
C PRO A 39 -7.70 -5.84 -3.17
N ARG A 40 -7.45 -6.99 -3.79
CA ARG A 40 -7.72 -7.29 -5.20
C ARG A 40 -9.20 -7.60 -5.45
N CYS A 41 -9.72 -8.67 -4.85
CA CYS A 41 -11.09 -9.14 -5.14
C CYS A 41 -12.17 -8.65 -4.18
N GLY A 42 -11.81 -8.13 -2.99
CA GLY A 42 -12.76 -7.62 -2.00
C GLY A 42 -13.65 -8.67 -1.34
N GLN A 43 -13.45 -9.96 -1.62
CA GLN A 43 -14.29 -11.06 -1.12
C GLN A 43 -13.51 -12.01 -0.22
N GLY A 44 -12.29 -12.40 -0.61
CA GLY A 44 -11.51 -13.38 0.14
C GLY A 44 -11.00 -12.84 1.49
N PRO A 45 -11.09 -13.61 2.58
CA PRO A 45 -10.56 -13.21 3.89
C PRO A 45 -9.02 -13.19 3.90
N MET A 46 -8.45 -12.05 4.26
CA MET A 46 -6.99 -11.82 4.24
C MET A 46 -6.25 -12.51 5.39
N MET A 47 -6.93 -12.70 6.52
CA MET A 47 -6.33 -13.25 7.76
C MET A 47 -6.83 -14.66 8.03
N LYS A 48 -5.94 -15.59 8.39
CA LYS A 48 -6.26 -16.96 8.84
C LYS A 48 -6.50 -17.07 10.34
N SER A 49 -5.96 -16.13 11.12
CA SER A 49 -6.17 -16.02 12.57
C SER A 49 -6.11 -14.54 12.98
N TYR A 50 -6.14 -14.24 14.28
CA TYR A 50 -6.27 -12.88 14.81
C TYR A 50 -5.26 -11.88 14.21
N LEU A 51 -3.97 -12.24 14.15
CA LEU A 51 -2.90 -11.43 13.53
C LEU A 51 -2.11 -12.19 12.45
N LYS A 52 -2.61 -13.36 12.02
CA LYS A 52 -1.89 -14.20 11.06
C LYS A 52 -2.47 -14.00 9.66
N VAL A 53 -1.67 -13.45 8.76
CA VAL A 53 -2.01 -13.24 7.35
C VAL A 53 -1.98 -14.58 6.59
N ARG A 54 -2.83 -14.74 5.58
CA ARG A 54 -2.80 -15.87 4.64
C ARG A 54 -1.74 -15.64 3.59
N ASP A 55 -1.13 -16.71 3.10
CA ASP A 55 -0.09 -16.66 2.08
C ASP A 55 -0.70 -16.29 0.70
N ALA A 56 -1.91 -16.79 0.41
CA ALA A 56 -2.68 -16.43 -0.78
C ALA A 56 -4.17 -16.21 -0.49
N CYS A 57 -4.85 -15.49 -1.37
CA CYS A 57 -6.29 -15.26 -1.32
C CYS A 57 -7.05 -16.51 -1.79
N PRO A 58 -8.02 -17.06 -1.03
CA PRO A 58 -8.75 -18.28 -1.42
C PRO A 58 -9.75 -18.07 -2.56
N VAL A 59 -9.95 -16.85 -3.05
CA VAL A 59 -10.94 -16.52 -4.10
C VAL A 59 -10.25 -16.16 -5.42
N CYS A 60 -9.17 -15.39 -5.38
CA CYS A 60 -8.51 -14.89 -6.58
C CYS A 60 -7.02 -15.26 -6.66
N ASP A 61 -6.55 -16.13 -5.77
CA ASP A 61 -5.17 -16.63 -5.72
C ASP A 61 -4.08 -15.56 -5.68
N GLN A 62 -4.45 -14.34 -5.23
CA GLN A 62 -3.50 -13.26 -5.07
C GLN A 62 -2.56 -13.59 -3.92
N GLU A 63 -1.25 -13.54 -4.16
CA GLU A 63 -0.24 -13.61 -3.10
C GLU A 63 -0.43 -12.45 -2.12
N LEU A 64 -0.61 -12.80 -0.85
CA LEU A 64 -0.86 -11.92 0.29
C LEU A 64 0.26 -12.07 1.35
N ASP A 65 1.32 -12.81 1.00
CA ASP A 65 2.54 -13.11 1.73
C ASP A 65 3.42 -11.87 1.97
N ALA A 66 2.81 -10.71 2.11
CA ALA A 66 3.54 -9.52 2.45
C ALA A 66 3.93 -9.59 3.93
N HIS A 67 5.23 -9.45 4.18
CA HIS A 67 5.82 -9.01 5.43
C HIS A 67 5.30 -7.60 5.80
N HIS A 68 3.99 -7.48 5.96
CA HIS A 68 3.34 -6.31 6.53
C HIS A 68 3.76 -6.27 8.00
N ARG A 69 4.80 -5.49 8.29
CA ARG A 69 5.05 -5.04 9.67
C ARG A 69 3.85 -4.17 10.04
N ALA A 70 2.89 -4.78 10.71
CA ALA A 70 1.83 -4.05 11.36
C ALA A 70 2.43 -3.45 12.62
N ASP A 71 2.95 -2.23 12.51
CA ASP A 71 3.37 -1.44 13.67
C ASP A 71 2.11 -1.03 14.41
N ASP A 72 1.84 -1.66 15.55
CA ASP A 72 0.96 -1.33 16.70
C ASP A 72 -0.28 -0.44 16.51
N GLY A 73 -0.76 -0.19 15.30
CA GLY A 73 -1.87 0.70 14.98
C GLY A 73 -3.15 0.31 15.72
N PRO A 74 -3.48 -0.98 15.85
CA PRO A 74 -4.58 -1.41 16.70
C PRO A 74 -4.39 -1.06 18.19
N ALA A 75 -3.16 -1.10 18.71
CA ALA A 75 -2.87 -0.77 20.11
C ALA A 75 -2.93 0.74 20.38
N TYR A 76 -2.43 1.57 19.46
CA TYR A 76 -2.60 3.03 19.58
C TYR A 76 -4.07 3.44 19.52
N LEU A 77 -4.86 2.82 18.63
CA LEU A 77 -6.30 3.08 18.54
C LEU A 77 -7.02 2.76 19.85
N THR A 78 -6.71 1.62 20.49
CA THR A 78 -7.31 1.26 21.78
C THR A 78 -6.89 2.22 22.89
N ILE A 79 -5.61 2.61 22.96
CA ILE A 79 -5.11 3.57 23.96
C ILE A 79 -5.84 4.92 23.83
N LEU A 80 -6.01 5.43 22.62
CA LEU A 80 -6.73 6.70 22.39
C LEU A 80 -8.19 6.63 22.82
N ILE A 81 -8.92 5.56 22.45
CA ILE A 81 -10.33 5.41 22.80
C ILE A 81 -10.52 5.29 24.31
N VAL A 82 -9.74 4.43 24.96
CA VAL A 82 -9.84 4.21 26.42
C VAL A 82 -9.42 5.46 27.18
N GLY A 83 -8.34 6.13 26.76
CA GLY A 83 -7.88 7.38 27.36
C GLY A 83 -8.94 8.48 27.26
N HIS A 84 -9.68 8.57 26.16
CA HIS A 84 -10.75 9.55 25.98
C HIS A 84 -12.00 9.26 26.83
N LEU A 85 -12.30 7.98 27.09
CA LEU A 85 -13.45 7.58 27.93
C LEU A 85 -13.20 7.79 29.42
N MET A 86 -11.92 7.77 29.85
CA MET A 86 -11.50 7.95 31.24
C MET A 86 -11.21 9.42 31.60
N ALA A 87 -11.18 10.31 30.61
CA ALA A 87 -11.05 11.75 30.78
C ALA A 87 -12.41 12.39 31.07
#